data_AF-A0AAD1W2W1-F1
#
_entry.id   AF-A0AAD1W2W1-F1
#
_cell.length_a   1.000
_cell.length_b   1.000
_cell.length_c   1.000
_cell.angle_alpha   90.00
_cell.angle_beta   90.00
_cell.angle_gamma   90.00
#
_symmetry.space_group_name_H-M   'P 1'
#
loop_
_entity.id
_entity.type
_entity.pdbx_description
1 polymer ?
#
loop_
_entity_poly.entity_id
_entity_poly.type
_entity_poly.pdbx_seq_one_letter_code
_entity_poly.pdbx_strand_id
1 'polypeptide(L)'
;MDQGVIVTFKALHLLQTFERLIKATDNKTGPSLKDFWRKSFNILDAIKITAYAWNKISETTMKGVWKKLCPQLFGTNVEGFEEPAEMVQQNTEAIVTLANSLDLDVSATDINDLLEAHKEELTNEDLLDMEEQEEV
;
A
#
# COMPACT_ATOMS: atom_id res chain seq x y z
N MET A 1 1.26 -9.14 -14.39
CA MET A 1 2.39 -8.35 -13.83
C MET A 1 2.08 -7.89 -12.40
N ASP A 2 0.84 -8.10 -11.98
CA ASP A 2 0.12 -7.02 -11.35
C ASP A 2 0.09 -7.33 -9.86
N GLN A 3 -0.22 -8.57 -9.48
CA GLN A 3 -0.38 -8.92 -8.08
C GLN A 3 0.90 -8.76 -7.23
N GLY A 4 2.08 -9.20 -7.70
CA GLY A 4 3.30 -9.08 -6.90
C GLY A 4 3.77 -7.64 -6.67
N VAL A 5 3.78 -6.82 -7.73
CA VAL A 5 4.20 -5.40 -7.66
C VAL A 5 3.11 -4.56 -7.00
N ILE A 6 1.84 -4.77 -7.33
CA ILE A 6 0.72 -4.00 -6.77
C ILE A 6 0.54 -4.29 -5.29
N VAL A 7 0.60 -5.54 -4.85
CA VAL A 7 0.48 -5.85 -3.41
C VAL A 7 1.64 -5.24 -2.63
N THR A 8 2.86 -5.33 -3.16
CA THR A 8 4.03 -4.64 -2.60
C THR A 8 3.83 -3.13 -2.52
N PHE A 9 3.36 -2.52 -3.62
CA PHE A 9 3.07 -1.09 -3.69
C PHE A 9 2.01 -0.69 -2.66
N LYS A 10 0.90 -1.43 -2.57
CA LYS A 10 -0.18 -1.21 -1.60
C LYS A 10 0.34 -1.28 -0.17
N ALA A 11 1.18 -2.27 0.15
CA ALA A 11 1.78 -2.41 1.47
C ALA A 11 2.67 -1.20 1.81
N LEU A 12 3.57 -0.80 0.90
CA LEU A 12 4.44 0.37 1.10
C LEU A 12 3.65 1.69 1.20
N HIS A 13 2.57 1.80 0.41
CA HIS A 13 1.67 2.95 0.46
C HIS A 13 0.96 3.05 1.83
N LEU A 14 0.42 1.93 2.31
CA LEU A 14 -0.29 1.86 3.59
C LEU A 14 0.67 2.14 4.77
N LEU A 15 1.85 1.53 4.76
CA LEU A 15 2.91 1.78 5.74
C LEU A 15 3.24 3.28 5.83
N GLN A 16 3.53 3.90 4.68
CA GLN A 16 3.87 5.32 4.62
C GLN A 16 2.71 6.23 5.06
N THR A 17 1.47 5.81 4.79
CA THR A 17 0.27 6.52 5.24
C THR A 17 0.20 6.53 6.77
N PHE A 18 0.35 5.38 7.42
CA PHE A 18 0.33 5.31 8.89
C PHE A 18 1.51 6.00 9.55
N GLU A 19 2.72 5.92 8.99
CA GLU A 19 3.86 6.69 9.51
C GLU A 19 3.60 8.20 9.49
N ARG A 20 3.03 8.71 8.39
CA ARG A 20 2.68 10.14 8.27
C ARG A 20 1.59 10.53 9.25
N LEU A 21 0.61 9.67 9.42
CA LEU A 21 -0.49 9.88 10.32
C LEU A 21 0.01 9.98 11.77
N ILE A 22 0.81 9.02 12.22
CA ILE A 22 1.44 9.05 13.55
C ILE A 22 2.23 10.34 13.72
N LYS A 23 3.11 10.70 12.78
CA LYS A 23 3.89 11.95 12.85
C LYS A 23 3.01 13.21 12.96
N ALA A 24 1.81 13.19 12.39
CA ALA A 24 0.87 14.30 12.47
C ALA A 24 0.08 14.32 13.78
N THR A 25 -0.24 13.15 14.35
CA THR A 25 -1.11 13.00 15.53
C THR A 25 -0.36 12.84 16.86
N ASP A 26 0.95 12.53 16.85
CA ASP A 26 1.78 12.23 18.04
C ASP A 26 2.06 13.46 18.96
N ASN A 27 1.67 14.65 18.52
CA ASN A 27 1.80 15.85 19.35
C ASN A 27 0.62 15.88 20.34
N LYS A 28 0.83 16.17 21.63
CA LYS A 28 -0.24 16.35 22.65
C LYS A 28 -1.34 17.37 22.27
N THR A 29 -1.13 18.11 21.19
CA THR A 29 -2.01 19.12 20.58
C THR A 29 -2.36 18.83 19.12
N GLY A 30 -1.99 17.65 18.60
CA GLY A 30 -2.20 17.23 17.22
C GLY A 30 -3.68 16.98 16.91
N PRO A 31 -4.06 17.00 15.62
CA PRO A 31 -5.43 16.70 15.21
C PRO A 31 -5.79 15.25 15.57
N SER A 32 -7.08 15.00 15.79
CA SER A 32 -7.60 13.63 15.81
C SER A 32 -7.38 12.96 14.45
N LEU A 33 -7.41 11.63 14.39
CA LEU A 33 -7.38 10.87 13.12
C LEU A 33 -8.40 11.41 12.11
N LYS A 34 -9.62 11.68 12.57
CA LYS A 34 -10.71 12.23 11.76
C LYS A 34 -10.42 13.64 11.26
N ASP A 35 -9.84 14.49 12.10
CA ASP A 35 -9.47 15.86 11.71
C ASP A 35 -8.28 15.87 10.75
N PHE A 36 -7.34 14.95 10.91
CA PHE A 36 -6.24 14.78 9.96
C PHE A 36 -6.80 14.52 8.57
N TRP A 37 -7.65 13.50 8.42
CA TRP A 37 -8.23 13.13 7.12
C TRP A 37 -9.10 14.24 6.51
N ARG A 38 -9.89 14.94 7.33
CA ARG A 38 -10.84 15.95 6.82
C ARG A 38 -10.21 17.31 6.52
N LYS A 39 -9.19 17.71 7.29
CA LYS A 39 -8.70 19.10 7.29
C LYS A 39 -7.24 19.23 6.90
N SER A 40 -6.44 18.19 7.13
CA SER A 40 -4.98 18.26 6.99
C SER A 40 -4.48 17.49 5.77
N PHE A 41 -5.08 16.32 5.49
CA PHE A 41 -4.73 15.50 4.35
C PHE A 41 -5.27 16.09 3.05
N ASN A 42 -4.42 16.21 2.05
CA ASN A 42 -4.77 16.77 0.75
C ASN A 42 -4.13 15.96 -0.40
N ILE A 43 -4.47 16.31 -1.64
CA ILE A 43 -4.00 15.61 -2.85
C ILE A 43 -2.48 15.59 -2.95
N LEU A 44 -1.79 16.66 -2.54
CA LEU A 44 -0.32 16.69 -2.57
C LEU A 44 0.28 15.65 -1.60
N ASP A 45 -0.35 15.41 -0.46
CA ASP A 45 0.09 14.37 0.47
C ASP A 45 -0.14 12.97 -0.09
N ALA A 46 -1.29 12.73 -0.74
CA ALA A 46 -1.54 11.48 -1.46
C ALA A 46 -0.47 11.23 -2.53
N ILE A 47 -0.17 12.23 -3.38
CA ILE A 47 0.88 12.11 -4.42
C ILE A 47 2.23 11.79 -3.80
N LYS A 48 2.60 12.42 -2.67
CA LYS A 48 3.87 12.13 -1.98
C LYS A 48 3.93 10.71 -1.44
N ILE A 49 2.83 10.16 -0.92
CA ILE A 49 2.75 8.78 -0.44
C ILE A 49 2.88 7.82 -1.63
N THR A 50 2.15 8.07 -2.72
CA THR A 50 2.24 7.29 -3.96
C THR A 50 3.66 7.28 -4.53
N ALA A 51 4.29 8.46 -4.65
CA ALA A 51 5.65 8.56 -5.15
C ALA A 51 6.66 7.85 -4.24
N TYR A 52 6.49 7.95 -2.91
CA TYR A 52 7.33 7.24 -1.95
C TYR A 52 7.21 5.72 -2.13
N ALA A 53 5.99 5.19 -2.16
CA ALA A 53 5.74 3.76 -2.32
C ALA A 53 6.35 3.23 -3.63
N TRP A 54 6.17 3.96 -4.73
CA TRP A 54 6.76 3.60 -6.02
C TRP A 54 8.29 3.58 -5.99
N ASN A 55 8.91 4.63 -5.44
CA ASN A 55 10.37 4.75 -5.37
C ASN A 55 11.02 3.72 -4.43
N LYS A 56 10.25 3.15 -3.50
CA LYS A 56 10.73 2.10 -2.59
C LYS A 56 10.77 0.71 -3.23
N ILE A 57 10.04 0.49 -4.32
CA ILE A 57 10.13 -0.76 -5.06
C ILE A 57 11.48 -0.80 -5.76
N SER A 58 12.33 -1.73 -5.33
CA SER A 58 13.68 -1.85 -5.85
C SER A 58 13.68 -2.41 -7.28
N GLU A 59 14.70 -2.06 -8.05
CA GLU A 59 14.91 -2.65 -9.39
C GLU A 59 15.05 -4.17 -9.29
N THR A 60 15.61 -4.68 -8.18
CA THR A 60 15.72 -6.11 -7.87
C THR A 60 14.37 -6.76 -7.66
N THR A 61 13.45 -6.15 -6.88
CA THR A 61 12.06 -6.65 -6.76
C THR A 61 11.38 -6.67 -8.13
N MET A 62 11.52 -5.60 -8.91
CA MET A 62 10.92 -5.50 -10.24
C MET A 62 11.43 -6.62 -11.16
N LYS A 63 12.75 -6.80 -11.26
CA LYS A 63 13.35 -7.88 -12.05
C LYS A 63 12.93 -9.28 -11.56
N GLY A 64 12.80 -9.49 -10.25
CA GLY A 64 12.30 -10.74 -9.68
C GLY A 64 10.90 -11.09 -10.17
N VAL A 65 9.99 -10.10 -10.19
CA VAL A 65 8.63 -10.28 -10.73
C VAL A 65 8.66 -10.54 -12.24
N TRP A 66 9.41 -9.75 -13.01
CA TRP A 66 9.50 -9.90 -14.46
C TRP A 66 10.13 -11.24 -14.87
N LYS A 67 11.08 -11.77 -14.11
CA LYS A 67 11.67 -13.10 -14.36
C LYS A 67 10.63 -14.21 -14.27
N LYS A 68 9.68 -14.14 -13.33
CA LYS A 68 8.60 -15.14 -13.22
C LYS A 68 7.66 -15.12 -14.44
N LEU A 69 7.46 -13.94 -15.03
CA LEU A 69 6.53 -13.76 -16.16
C LEU A 69 7.20 -14.00 -17.53
N CYS A 70 8.46 -13.63 -17.67
CA CYS A 70 9.20 -13.71 -18.93
C CYS A 70 10.62 -14.26 -18.69
N PRO A 71 10.77 -15.51 -18.22
CA PRO A 71 12.06 -16.08 -17.88
C PRO A 71 13.07 -16.06 -19.03
N GLN A 72 12.61 -16.07 -20.29
CA GLN A 72 13.46 -15.98 -21.48
C GLN A 72 14.22 -14.65 -21.63
N LEU A 73 13.75 -13.56 -21.01
CA LEU A 73 14.41 -12.26 -21.05
C LEU A 73 15.52 -12.14 -20.00
N PHE A 74 15.59 -13.09 -19.06
CA PHE A 74 16.54 -13.10 -17.96
C PHE A 74 17.42 -14.35 -18.09
N GLY A 75 18.74 -14.18 -18.21
CA GLY A 75 19.67 -15.32 -18.28
C GLY A 75 19.54 -16.27 -17.08
N THR A 76 20.09 -17.48 -17.19
CA THR A 76 19.96 -18.53 -16.16
C THR A 76 20.57 -18.16 -14.80
N ASN A 77 21.47 -17.18 -14.74
CA ASN A 77 22.28 -16.85 -13.55
C ASN A 77 22.05 -15.43 -13.05
N VAL A 78 20.81 -15.07 -12.70
CA VAL A 78 20.56 -13.85 -11.94
C VAL A 78 20.10 -14.28 -10.55
N GLU A 79 21.02 -14.17 -9.60
CA GLU A 79 20.83 -14.41 -8.17
C GLU A 79 20.63 -13.05 -7.45
N GLY A 80 20.01 -13.05 -6.27
CA GLY A 80 19.86 -11.85 -5.44
C GLY A 80 18.60 -11.01 -5.71
N PHE A 81 17.50 -11.63 -6.15
CA PHE A 81 16.21 -10.94 -6.17
C PHE A 81 15.57 -10.94 -4.78
N GLU A 82 15.04 -9.79 -4.38
CA GLU A 82 14.12 -9.72 -3.23
C GLU A 82 12.78 -10.30 -3.66
N GLU A 83 12.33 -11.35 -2.95
CA GLU A 83 11.03 -11.94 -3.18
C GLU A 83 9.93 -10.99 -2.65
N PRO A 84 8.98 -10.56 -3.49
CA PRO A 84 7.90 -9.65 -3.07
C PRO A 84 7.12 -10.14 -1.85
N ALA A 85 6.97 -11.46 -1.71
CA ALA A 85 6.24 -12.06 -0.59
C ALA A 85 6.89 -11.80 0.77
N GLU A 86 8.23 -11.86 0.86
CA GLU A 86 8.95 -11.60 2.11
C GLU A 86 8.85 -10.12 2.50
N MET A 87 8.99 -9.23 1.51
CA MET A 87 8.83 -7.78 1.75
C MET A 87 7.40 -7.42 2.17
N VAL A 88 6.39 -8.02 1.53
CA VAL A 88 4.98 -7.82 1.92
C VAL A 88 4.76 -8.31 3.36
N GLN A 89 5.27 -9.48 3.73
CA GLN A 89 5.15 -10.00 5.10
C GLN A 89 5.77 -9.05 6.14
N GLN A 90 7.00 -8.59 5.90
CA GLN A 90 7.68 -7.65 6.79
C GLN A 90 6.91 -6.32 6.91
N ASN A 91 6.40 -5.81 5.79
CA ASN A 91 5.59 -4.59 5.79
C ASN A 91 4.26 -4.80 6.53
N THR A 92 3.60 -5.95 6.38
CA THR A 92 2.33 -6.26 7.07
C THR A 92 2.50 -6.18 8.59
N GLU A 93 3.56 -6.77 9.15
CA GLU A 93 3.83 -6.72 10.60
C GLU A 93 4.08 -5.29 11.10
N ALA A 94 4.83 -4.51 10.34
CA ALA A 94 5.06 -3.09 10.63
C ALA A 94 3.76 -2.28 10.55
N ILE A 95 2.93 -2.50 9.53
CA ILE A 95 1.63 -1.85 9.34
C ILE A 95 0.70 -2.13 10.51
N VAL A 96 0.59 -3.38 10.96
CA VAL A 96 -0.22 -3.78 12.12
C VAL A 96 0.24 -3.02 13.38
N THR A 97 1.55 -2.94 13.59
CA THR A 97 2.12 -2.22 14.74
C THR A 97 1.77 -0.74 14.70
N LEU A 98 1.90 -0.08 13.54
CA LEU A 98 1.55 1.34 13.39
C LEU A 98 0.05 1.58 13.53
N ALA A 99 -0.78 0.74 12.91
CA ALA A 99 -2.23 0.85 13.00
C ALA A 99 -2.75 0.71 14.44
N ASN A 100 -2.19 -0.24 15.20
CA ASN A 100 -2.58 -0.43 16.59
C ASN A 100 -2.06 0.66 17.52
N SER A 101 -0.95 1.33 17.15
CA SER A 101 -0.52 2.56 17.85
C SER A 101 -1.48 3.74 17.63
N LEU A 102 -2.31 3.67 16.60
CA LEU A 102 -3.38 4.61 16.28
C LEU A 102 -4.75 4.17 16.83
N ASP A 103 -4.79 3.13 17.67
CA ASP A 103 -6.00 2.60 18.31
C ASP A 103 -7.03 2.03 17.31
N LEU A 104 -6.55 1.43 16.22
CA LEU A 104 -7.41 0.85 15.16
C LEU A 104 -7.79 -0.63 15.37
N ASP A 105 -7.14 -1.34 16.30
CA ASP A 105 -7.37 -2.75 16.64
C ASP A 105 -7.48 -3.69 15.41
N VAL A 106 -6.39 -3.77 14.64
CA VAL A 106 -6.30 -4.57 13.41
C VAL A 106 -5.31 -5.73 13.56
N SER A 107 -5.57 -6.82 12.84
CA SER A 107 -4.73 -8.01 12.74
C SER A 107 -3.99 -8.07 11.40
N ALA A 108 -3.01 -8.98 11.29
CA ALA A 108 -2.33 -9.23 10.02
C ALA A 108 -3.28 -9.76 8.93
N THR A 109 -4.33 -10.48 9.31
CA THR A 109 -5.36 -10.96 8.38
C THR A 109 -6.12 -9.79 7.77
N ASP A 110 -6.53 -8.81 8.58
CA ASP A 110 -7.25 -7.62 8.10
C ASP A 110 -6.41 -6.82 7.09
N ILE A 111 -5.09 -6.72 7.36
CA ILE A 111 -4.17 -6.07 6.42
C ILE A 111 -4.03 -6.87 5.13
N ASN A 112 -3.87 -8.19 5.21
CA ASN A 112 -3.76 -9.03 4.01
C ASN A 112 -5.04 -8.97 3.16
N ASP A 113 -6.22 -9.03 3.80
CA ASP A 113 -7.50 -8.89 3.12
C ASP A 113 -7.62 -7.52 2.42
N LEU A 114 -7.18 -6.44 3.08
CA LEU A 114 -7.13 -5.10 2.50
C LEU A 114 -6.17 -5.00 1.32
N LEU A 115 -4.98 -5.60 1.40
CA LEU A 115 -4.00 -5.60 0.30
C LEU A 115 -4.53 -6.36 -0.92
N GLU A 116 -5.27 -7.44 -0.66
CA GLU A 116 -5.86 -8.30 -1.66
C GLU A 116 -7.23 -7.81 -2.16
N ALA A 117 -7.83 -6.82 -1.51
CA ALA A 117 -9.04 -6.15 -1.97
C ALA A 117 -8.81 -5.44 -3.31
N HIS A 118 -9.86 -5.31 -4.12
CA HIS A 118 -9.82 -4.64 -5.43
C HIS A 118 -8.74 -5.22 -6.36
N LYS A 119 -8.68 -6.55 -6.45
CA LYS A 119 -7.90 -7.28 -7.48
C LYS A 119 -8.54 -7.20 -8.85
N GLU A 120 -9.86 -7.14 -8.88
CA GLU A 120 -10.64 -7.06 -10.11
C GLU A 120 -10.59 -5.63 -10.66
N GLU A 121 -10.52 -5.51 -11.99
CA GLU A 121 -10.61 -4.22 -12.64
C GLU A 121 -11.99 -3.62 -12.39
N LEU A 122 -12.01 -2.34 -12.06
CA LEU A 122 -13.26 -1.60 -11.89
C LEU A 122 -14.02 -1.61 -13.22
N THR A 123 -15.24 -2.11 -13.21
CA THR A 123 -16.09 -2.15 -14.40
C THR A 123 -16.81 -0.82 -14.60
N ASN A 124 -17.36 -0.62 -15.80
CA ASN A 124 -18.20 0.55 -16.07
C ASN A 124 -19.47 0.56 -15.20
N GLU A 125 -20.01 -0.61 -14.84
CA GLU A 125 -21.17 -0.70 -13.96
C GLU A 125 -20.79 -0.29 -12.53
N ASP A 126 -19.62 -0.73 -12.03
CA ASP A 126 -19.12 -0.30 -10.73
C ASP A 126 -18.94 1.23 -10.66
N LEU A 127 -18.49 1.85 -11.76
CA LEU A 127 -18.36 3.31 -11.85
C LEU A 127 -19.70 4.02 -11.76
N LEU A 128 -20.75 3.50 -12.41
CA LEU A 128 -22.10 4.06 -12.35
C LEU A 128 -22.71 3.91 -10.95
N ASP A 129 -22.52 2.74 -10.32
CA ASP A 129 -22.98 2.48 -8.95
C ASP A 129 -22.30 3.41 -7.93
N MET A 130 -21.02 3.76 -8.15
CA MET A 130 -20.30 4.72 -7.31
C MET A 130 -20.84 6.15 -7.45
N GLU A 131 -21.23 6.57 -8.66
CA GLU A 131 -21.83 7.89 -8.90
C GLU A 131 -23.19 8.01 -8.19
N GLU A 132 -24.04 6.98 -8.26
CA GLU A 132 -25.35 7.00 -7.59
C GLU A 132 -25.24 7.05 -6.06
N GLN A 133 -24.18 6.48 -5.47
CA GLN A 133 -23.94 6.51 -4.02
C GLN A 133 -23.42 7.87 -3.51
N GLU A 134 -22.85 8.71 -4.38
CA GLU A 134 -22.43 10.08 -4.02
C GLU A 134 -23.59 11.10 -3.97
N GLU A 135 -24.74 10.77 -4.58
CA GLU A 135 -25.92 11.66 -4.62
C GLU A 135 -26.88 11.51 -3.40
N VAL A 136 -26.58 10.63 -2.44
CA VAL A 136 -27.39 10.36 -1.22
C VAL A 136 -26.75 10.95 0.03
#